data_AF-A0A1G6WWD2-F1
#
_entry.id   AF-A0A1G6WWD2-F1
#
_cell.length_a   1.000
_cell.length_b   1.000
_cell.length_c   1.000
_cell.angle_alpha   90.00
_cell.angle_beta   90.00
_cell.angle_gamma   90.00
#
_symmetry.space_group_name_H-M   'P 1'
#
loop_
_entity.id
_entity.type
_entity.pdbx_description
1 polymer ?
#
loop_
_entity_poly.entity_id
_entity_poly.type
_entity_poly.pdbx_seq_one_letter_code
_entity_poly.pdbx_strand_id
1 'polypeptide(L)'
;MAGWLDDRDLPVETEFEGDPAPGLEGLPRMDLAPVEAQVPSLIDQAVRGPIVLTRNGAEAFVLLPLDIYRRLWSTAPRPPVLDAEPSEPGPKRRTRRR
;
A
#
# COMPACT_ATOMS: atom_id res chain seq x y z
N MET A 1 -31.94 1.65 -27.29
CA MET A 1 -31.42 0.77 -26.22
C MET A 1 -29.93 0.59 -26.46
N ALA A 2 -29.13 1.19 -25.57
CA ALA A 2 -27.71 0.97 -25.25
C ALA A 2 -26.68 0.76 -26.38
N GLY A 3 -25.99 1.85 -26.77
CA GLY A 3 -24.66 1.80 -27.37
C GLY A 3 -23.60 1.65 -26.27
N TRP A 4 -23.14 0.41 -26.06
CA TRP A 4 -22.17 0.04 -25.01
C TRP A 4 -21.03 -0.85 -25.56
N LEU A 5 -20.66 -0.67 -26.83
CA LEU A 5 -19.48 -1.31 -27.41
C LEU A 5 -18.82 -0.30 -28.36
N ASP A 6 -17.83 0.45 -27.89
CA ASP A 6 -16.71 0.90 -28.74
C ASP A 6 -15.52 1.56 -28.01
N ASP A 7 -15.59 1.79 -26.70
CA ASP A 7 -14.54 2.59 -25.99
C ASP A 7 -13.38 1.79 -25.36
N ARG A 8 -13.14 0.53 -25.77
CA ARG A 8 -12.04 -0.27 -25.19
C ARG A 8 -11.08 -0.69 -26.29
N ASP A 9 -9.88 -0.11 -26.22
CA ASP A 9 -8.62 -0.47 -26.93
C ASP A 9 -8.02 0.62 -27.83
N LEU A 10 -8.29 1.90 -27.56
CA LEU A 10 -7.37 2.94 -28.03
C LEU A 10 -6.16 3.00 -27.08
N PRO A 11 -4.92 2.87 -27.58
CA PRO A 11 -3.75 3.15 -26.75
C PRO A 11 -3.84 4.60 -26.27
N VAL A 12 -3.66 4.82 -24.97
CA VAL A 12 -3.57 6.16 -24.39
C VAL A 12 -2.31 6.81 -24.97
N GLU A 13 -2.48 7.64 -25.99
CA GLU A 13 -1.41 8.50 -26.49
C GLU A 13 -1.15 9.55 -25.41
N THR A 14 -0.15 9.30 -24.56
CA THR A 14 0.34 10.29 -23.60
C THR A 14 1.20 11.30 -24.36
N GLU A 15 0.56 12.21 -25.08
CA GLU A 15 1.22 13.45 -25.48
C GLU A 15 1.50 14.24 -24.20
N PHE A 16 2.77 14.24 -23.81
CA PHE A 16 3.25 14.80 -22.56
C PHE A 16 3.24 16.34 -22.66
N GLU A 17 2.06 16.96 -22.55
CA GLU A 17 1.95 18.42 -22.47
C GLU A 17 0.72 18.86 -21.66
N GLY A 18 0.57 18.30 -20.45
CA GLY A 18 -0.34 18.83 -19.44
C GLY A 18 0.28 20.02 -18.70
N ASP A 19 -0.52 21.06 -18.46
CA ASP A 19 -0.13 22.16 -17.57
C ASP A 19 0.19 21.59 -16.16
N PRO A 20 1.27 22.05 -15.52
CA PRO A 20 1.59 21.64 -14.15
C PRO A 20 0.42 21.97 -13.23
N ALA A 21 0.10 21.05 -12.31
CA ALA A 21 -0.77 21.41 -11.21
C ALA A 21 -0.14 22.57 -10.41
N PRO A 22 -0.95 23.49 -9.85
CA PRO A 22 -0.45 24.63 -9.11
C PRO A 22 0.55 24.24 -8.01
N GLY A 23 1.72 24.88 -8.00
CA GLY A 23 2.81 24.62 -7.04
C GLY A 23 3.82 23.55 -7.49
N LEU A 24 3.66 22.97 -8.68
CA LEU A 24 4.60 22.02 -9.28
C LEU A 24 5.32 22.59 -10.52
N GLU A 25 5.22 23.90 -10.75
CA GLU A 25 5.87 24.61 -11.84
C GLU A 25 7.39 24.59 -11.64
N GLY A 26 8.13 24.02 -12.60
CA GLY A 26 9.61 23.98 -12.58
C GLY A 26 10.24 22.77 -11.89
N LEU A 27 9.44 21.83 -11.36
CA LEU A 27 9.97 20.55 -10.90
C LEU A 27 10.25 19.60 -12.08
N PRO A 28 11.33 18.80 -12.03
CA PRO A 28 11.63 17.84 -13.07
C PRO A 28 10.51 16.80 -13.16
N ARG A 29 10.00 16.58 -14.37
CA ARG A 29 8.97 15.57 -14.64
C ARG A 29 9.64 14.28 -15.09
N MET A 30 9.22 13.18 -14.50
CA MET A 30 9.65 11.84 -14.88
C MET A 30 8.39 11.01 -15.13
N ASP A 31 8.37 10.29 -16.25
CA ASP A 31 7.34 9.30 -16.51
C ASP A 31 7.42 8.19 -15.44
N LEU A 32 6.26 7.76 -14.93
CA LEU A 32 6.17 6.69 -13.96
C LEU A 32 6.32 5.31 -14.61
N ALA A 33 6.04 5.16 -15.91
CA ALA A 33 6.06 3.88 -16.62
C ALA A 33 7.41 3.13 -16.49
N PRO A 34 8.59 3.78 -16.59
CA PRO A 34 9.86 3.13 -16.33
C PRO A 34 10.02 2.62 -14.90
N VAL A 35 9.44 3.30 -13.91
CA VAL A 35 9.47 2.88 -12.50
C VAL A 35 8.56 1.67 -12.30
N GLU A 36 7.35 1.72 -12.85
CA GLU A 36 6.37 0.63 -12.80
C GLU A 36 6.88 -0.63 -13.49
N ALA A 37 7.59 -0.49 -14.60
CA ALA A 37 8.20 -1.62 -15.31
C ALA A 37 9.22 -2.39 -14.45
N GLN A 38 9.82 -1.76 -13.44
CA GLN A 38 10.77 -2.41 -12.52
C GLN A 38 10.08 -3.13 -11.35
N VAL A 39 8.83 -2.80 -11.05
CA VAL A 39 8.10 -3.37 -9.90
C VAL A 39 8.02 -4.90 -9.96
N PRO A 40 7.67 -5.54 -11.10
CA PRO A 40 7.64 -7.01 -11.18
C PRO A 40 8.99 -7.66 -10.84
N SER A 41 10.09 -7.12 -11.37
CA SER A 41 11.43 -7.64 -11.08
C SER A 41 11.79 -7.51 -9.60
N LEU A 42 11.41 -6.39 -8.98
CA LEU A 42 11.63 -6.16 -7.56
C LEU A 42 10.84 -7.16 -6.70
N ILE A 43 9.60 -7.45 -7.08
CA ILE A 43 8.76 -8.47 -6.40
C ILE A 43 9.37 -9.87 -6.56
N ASP A 44 9.81 -10.24 -7.76
CA ASP A 44 10.43 -11.55 -8.03
C ASP A 44 11.70 -11.76 -7.20
N GLN A 45 12.50 -10.71 -7.03
CA GLN A 45 13.66 -10.74 -6.15
C GLN A 45 13.24 -10.88 -4.68
N ALA A 46 12.18 -10.18 -4.25
CA ALA A 46 11.72 -10.21 -2.87
C ALA A 46 11.19 -11.58 -2.46
N VAL A 47 10.62 -12.33 -3.41
CA VAL A 47 10.21 -13.73 -3.20
C VAL A 47 11.39 -14.65 -2.88
N ARG A 48 12.59 -14.34 -3.40
CA ARG A 48 13.82 -15.11 -3.12
C ARG A 48 14.45 -14.75 -1.79
N GLY A 49 14.16 -13.57 -1.25
CA GLY A 49 14.62 -13.12 0.05
C GLY A 49 14.42 -11.62 0.27
N PRO A 50 14.59 -11.11 1.51
CA PRO A 50 14.45 -9.69 1.80
C PRO A 50 15.41 -8.81 1.00
N ILE A 51 14.91 -7.66 0.55
CA ILE A 51 15.68 -6.66 -0.19
C ILE A 51 15.74 -5.38 0.64
N VAL A 52 16.94 -4.83 0.80
CA VAL A 52 17.14 -3.50 1.39
C VAL A 52 17.11 -2.45 0.28
N LEU A 53 16.19 -1.51 0.39
CA LEU A 53 16.04 -0.38 -0.51
C LEU A 53 16.78 0.83 0.06
N THR A 54 17.64 1.43 -0.74
CA THR A 54 18.40 2.62 -0.35
C THR A 54 17.84 3.88 -1.00
N ARG A 55 17.95 5.01 -0.30
CA ARG A 55 17.66 6.35 -0.82
C ARG A 55 18.86 7.23 -0.51
N ASN A 56 19.46 7.83 -1.54
CA ASN A 56 20.63 8.70 -1.39
C ASN A 56 21.81 8.04 -0.66
N GLY A 57 22.04 6.73 -0.92
CA GLY A 57 23.12 5.97 -0.30
C GLY A 57 22.87 5.50 1.14
N ALA A 58 21.71 5.83 1.72
CA ALA A 58 21.30 5.36 3.04
C ALA A 58 20.22 4.27 2.92
N GLU A 59 20.27 3.26 3.79
CA GLU A 59 19.20 2.26 3.92
C GLU A 59 17.91 2.95 4.37
N ALA A 60 16.81 2.74 3.63
CA ALA A 60 15.56 3.45 3.85
C ALA A 60 14.39 2.50 4.16
N PHE A 61 14.28 1.39 3.42
CA PHE A 61 13.19 0.44 3.57
C PHE A 61 13.69 -0.99 3.39
N VAL A 62 12.94 -1.95 3.95
CA VAL A 62 13.13 -3.38 3.67
C VAL A 62 11.87 -3.91 3.01
N LEU A 63 12.02 -4.49 1.83
CA LEU A 63 10.96 -5.22 1.14
C LEU A 63 11.12 -6.70 1.45
N LEU A 64 10.05 -7.33 1.92
CA LEU A 64 10.02 -8.74 2.24
C LEU A 64 8.63 -9.34 2.00
N PRO A 65 8.53 -10.65 1.73
CA PRO A 65 7.25 -11.35 1.68
C PRO A 65 6.43 -11.18 2.95
N LEU A 66 5.10 -11.07 2.78
CA LEU A 66 4.17 -10.79 3.88
C LEU A 66 4.17 -11.88 4.96
N ASP A 67 4.36 -13.14 4.57
CA ASP A 67 4.46 -14.27 5.48
C ASP A 67 5.73 -14.21 6.34
N ILE A 68 6.87 -13.81 5.75
CA ILE A 68 8.12 -13.56 6.50
C ILE A 68 7.92 -12.40 7.47
N TYR A 69 7.31 -11.30 7.02
CA TYR A 69 7.00 -10.16 7.89
C TYR A 69 6.13 -10.58 9.08
N ARG A 70 5.07 -11.36 8.84
CA ARG A 70 4.18 -11.87 9.90
C ARG A 70 4.93 -12.73 10.91
N ARG A 71 5.85 -13.58 10.47
CA ARG A 71 6.70 -14.40 11.36
C ARG A 71 7.59 -13.52 12.23
N LEU A 72 8.31 -12.56 11.63
CA LEU A 72 9.16 -11.61 12.35
C LEU A 72 8.36 -10.82 13.39
N TRP A 73 7.18 -10.35 12.99
CA TRP A 73 6.28 -9.60 13.88
C TRP A 73 5.76 -10.46 15.03
N SER A 74 5.48 -11.74 14.79
CA SER A 74 5.02 -12.66 15.83
C SER A 74 6.09 -12.96 16.88
N THR A 75 7.36 -12.89 16.50
CA THR A 75 8.51 -13.11 17.38
C THR A 75 9.00 -11.84 18.06
N ALA A 76 8.51 -10.68 17.63
CA ALA A 76 8.91 -9.40 18.21
C ALA A 76 8.41 -9.30 19.66
N PRO A 77 9.26 -8.88 20.61
CA PRO A 77 8.82 -8.66 21.99
C PRO A 77 7.72 -7.61 21.97
N ARG A 78 6.51 -8.00 22.39
CA ARG A 78 5.39 -7.07 22.48
C ARG A 78 5.70 -6.08 23.61
N PRO A 79 5.55 -4.77 23.39
CA PRO A 79 5.56 -3.82 24.49
C PRO A 79 4.49 -4.27 25.50
N PRO A 80 4.75 -4.16 26.81
CA PRO A 80 3.80 -4.59 27.82
C PRO A 80 2.48 -3.85 27.60
N VAL A 81 1.43 -4.62 27.28
CA VAL A 81 0.07 -4.09 27.25
C VAL A 81 -0.31 -3.86 28.70
N LEU A 82 -0.45 -2.60 29.12
CA LEU A 82 -1.11 -2.29 30.37
C LEU A 82 -2.58 -2.66 30.17
N ASP A 83 -3.03 -3.76 30.78
CA ASP A 83 -4.41 -4.20 30.70
C ASP A 83 -5.33 -3.04 31.15
N ALA A 84 -6.12 -2.51 30.22
CA ALA A 84 -7.26 -1.68 30.59
C ALA A 84 -8.27 -2.63 31.24
N GLU A 85 -8.62 -2.35 32.50
CA GLU A 85 -9.52 -3.19 33.29
C GLU A 85 -10.80 -3.56 32.51
N PRO A 86 -11.31 -4.79 32.63
CA PRO A 86 -12.52 -5.21 31.93
C PRO A 86 -13.69 -4.33 32.39
N SER A 87 -14.26 -3.54 31.48
CA SER A 87 -15.49 -2.82 31.75
C SER A 87 -16.63 -3.83 31.98
N GLU A 88 -17.25 -3.75 33.16
CA GLU A 88 -18.31 -4.65 33.60
C GLU A 88 -19.47 -4.73 32.58
N PRO A 89 -20.06 -5.92 32.35
CA PRO A 89 -21.20 -6.04 31.45
C PRO A 89 -22.46 -5.40 32.07
N GLY A 90 -22.94 -4.33 31.45
CA GLY A 90 -24.17 -3.62 31.83
C GLY A 90 -25.43 -4.52 31.86
N PRO A 91 -26.49 -4.10 32.58
CA PRO A 91 -27.58 -4.99 32.96
C PRO A 91 -28.48 -5.40 31.78
N LYS A 92 -28.74 -6.71 31.68
CA LYS A 92 -29.64 -7.31 30.67
C LYS A 92 -31.07 -6.80 30.83
N ARG A 93 -31.53 -6.02 29.85
CA ARG A 93 -32.88 -5.45 29.77
C ARG A 93 -33.93 -6.57 29.55
N ARG A 94 -34.66 -6.93 30.61
CA ARG A 94 -35.81 -7.85 30.56
C ARG A 94 -36.97 -7.21 29.78
N THR A 95 -37.32 -7.78 28.62
CA THR A 95 -38.57 -7.45 27.91
C THR A 95 -39.69 -8.36 28.42
N ARG A 96 -40.69 -7.75 29.09
CA ARG A 96 -41.97 -8.41 29.42
C ARG A 96 -42.78 -8.53 28.13
N ARG A 97 -43.12 -9.75 27.73
CA ARG A 97 -44.16 -10.05 26.74
C ARG A 97 -45.54 -9.70 27.32
N ARG A 98 -46.39 -9.10 26.49
CA ARG A 98 -47.85 -9.16 26.59
C ARG A 98 -48.38 -9.76 25.29
#